data_AF-A0ABD2X0K1-F1
#
_entry.id   AF-A0ABD2X0K1-F1
#
_cell.length_a   1.000
_cell.length_b   1.000
_cell.length_c   1.000
_cell.angle_alpha   90.00
_cell.angle_beta   90.00
_cell.angle_gamma   90.00
#
_symmetry.space_group_name_H-M   'P 1'
#
loop_
_entity.id
_entity.type
_entity.pdbx_description
1 polymer ?
#
loop_
_entity_poly.entity_id
_entity_poly.type
_entity_poly.pdbx_seq_one_letter_code
_entity_poly.pdbx_strand_id
1 'polypeptide(L)'
;MQFYYCLKFGLIIKTCRGKSVCFHCGELQHPNLPCQSTTPTCANCKADDSLSPNEIDHVRISSKCPKMIEQKKINIQMAYENLSFVEAIALVVPKKNISSNANTVMKTKENFPTLDNAKSKIRRVSNQSNRTNIHKRSCKYL
;
A
#
# COMPACT_ATOMS: atom_id res chain seq x y z
N MET A 1 -3.62 -9.56 8.70
CA MET A 1 -4.81 -8.72 8.97
C MET A 1 -4.94 -7.66 7.88
N GLN A 2 -6.14 -7.48 7.32
CA GLN A 2 -6.48 -6.38 6.40
C GLN A 2 -7.33 -5.38 7.16
N PHE A 3 -7.00 -4.09 7.07
CA PHE A 3 -7.79 -3.08 7.76
C PHE A 3 -8.92 -2.55 6.86
N TYR A 4 -10.17 -2.64 7.33
CA TYR A 4 -11.37 -2.36 6.54
C TYR A 4 -11.57 -0.90 6.12
N TYR A 5 -10.82 0.06 6.67
CA TYR A 5 -10.93 1.46 6.27
C TYR A 5 -10.13 1.74 4.99
N CYS A 6 -8.81 1.53 5.02
CA CYS A 6 -7.91 1.80 3.90
C CYS A 6 -7.61 0.56 3.02
N LEU A 7 -8.12 -0.61 3.42
CA LEU A 7 -8.04 -1.90 2.73
C LEU A 7 -6.63 -2.38 2.36
N LYS A 8 -5.61 -1.84 3.03
CA LYS A 8 -4.21 -2.27 2.93
C LYS A 8 -3.95 -3.40 3.92
N PHE A 9 -3.03 -4.29 3.55
CA PHE A 9 -2.51 -5.33 4.43
C PHE A 9 -1.43 -4.78 5.37
N GLY A 10 -1.25 -5.43 6.52
CA GLY A 10 -0.10 -5.17 7.40
C GLY A 10 -0.18 -3.90 8.25
N LEU A 11 -1.30 -3.17 8.22
CA LEU A 11 -1.54 -2.02 9.09
C LEU A 11 -2.61 -2.36 10.15
N ILE A 12 -2.42 -1.81 11.34
CA ILE A 12 -3.43 -1.80 12.40
C ILE A 12 -4.20 -0.48 12.36
N ILE A 13 -5.37 -0.44 13.01
CA ILE A 13 -6.26 0.73 13.04
C ILE A 13 -5.49 2.01 13.42
N LYS A 14 -4.64 1.91 14.44
CA LYS A 14 -3.87 3.03 14.97
C LYS A 14 -2.80 3.57 14.02
N THR A 15 -2.35 2.78 13.04
CA THR A 15 -1.27 3.14 12.11
C THR A 15 -1.75 3.42 10.69
N CYS A 16 -3.01 3.12 10.36
CA CYS A 16 -3.55 3.47 9.05
C CYS A 16 -3.78 4.98 8.94
N ARG A 17 -2.97 5.63 8.10
CA ARG A 17 -3.14 7.02 7.64
C ARG A 17 -3.79 7.11 6.26
N GLY A 18 -4.23 5.97 5.72
CA GLY A 18 -4.90 5.90 4.42
C GLY A 18 -6.31 6.48 4.52
N LYS A 19 -6.84 6.95 3.39
CA LYS A 19 -8.25 7.37 3.28
C LYS A 19 -9.17 6.16 3.19
N SER A 20 -10.45 6.33 3.52
CA SER A 20 -11.43 5.29 3.25
C SER A 20 -11.61 5.09 1.75
N VAL A 21 -11.72 3.82 1.36
CA VAL A 21 -11.90 3.43 -0.04
C VAL A 21 -13.05 2.45 -0.17
N CYS A 22 -13.70 2.44 -1.34
CA CYS A 22 -14.75 1.50 -1.66
C CYS A 22 -14.19 0.08 -1.78
N PHE A 23 -14.87 -0.90 -1.19
CA PHE A 23 -14.49 -2.32 -1.31
C PHE A 23 -14.64 -2.87 -2.73
N HIS A 24 -15.59 -2.32 -3.50
CA HIS A 24 -15.97 -2.79 -4.83
C HIS A 24 -15.04 -2.25 -5.93
N CYS A 25 -14.89 -0.93 -6.04
CA CYS A 25 -14.07 -0.29 -7.09
C CYS A 25 -12.70 0.22 -6.60
N GLY A 26 -12.43 0.23 -5.28
CA GLY A 26 -11.15 0.71 -4.75
C GLY A 26 -10.93 2.22 -4.79
N GLU A 27 -11.87 2.99 -5.34
CA GLU A 27 -11.86 4.46 -5.32
C GLU A 27 -12.12 5.01 -3.92
N LEU A 28 -11.83 6.30 -3.71
CA LEU A 28 -12.17 6.95 -2.45
C LEU A 28 -13.67 6.79 -2.17
N GLN A 29 -13.97 6.43 -0.92
CA GLN A 29 -15.32 6.03 -0.53
C GLN A 29 -16.32 7.12 -0.91
N HIS A 30 -17.28 6.77 -1.77
CA HIS A 30 -18.33 7.68 -2.21
C HIS A 30 -19.33 7.86 -1.06
N PRO A 31 -19.36 9.03 -0.38
CA PRO A 31 -20.02 9.16 0.91
C PRO A 31 -21.55 9.08 0.84
N ASN A 32 -22.16 9.30 -0.33
CA ASN A 32 -23.61 9.43 -0.49
C ASN A 32 -24.19 8.72 -1.72
N LEU A 33 -23.43 7.82 -2.37
CA LEU A 33 -23.87 7.15 -3.59
C LEU A 33 -23.53 5.66 -3.54
N PRO A 34 -24.42 4.78 -4.07
CA PRO A 34 -24.06 3.39 -4.33
C PRO A 34 -22.90 3.35 -5.33
N CYS A 35 -22.04 2.34 -5.18
CA CYS A 35 -20.96 2.11 -6.14
C CYS A 35 -21.56 1.87 -7.54
N GLN A 36 -21.26 2.74 -8.51
CA GLN A 36 -21.75 2.58 -9.89
C GLN A 36 -20.84 1.71 -10.75
N SER A 37 -19.68 1.29 -10.22
CA SER A 37 -18.76 0.40 -10.94
C SER A 37 -19.42 -0.97 -11.12
N THR A 38 -19.60 -1.39 -12.36
CA THR A 38 -20.12 -2.70 -12.74
C THR A 38 -19.09 -3.81 -12.55
N THR A 39 -17.82 -3.50 -12.75
CA THR A 39 -16.70 -4.43 -12.52
C THR A 39 -16.05 -4.17 -11.16
N PRO A 40 -15.98 -5.16 -10.26
CA PRO A 40 -15.22 -5.02 -9.02
C PRO A 40 -13.72 -5.09 -9.32
N THR A 41 -12.92 -4.25 -8.68
CA THR A 41 -11.48 -4.19 -8.91
C THR A 41 -10.71 -4.27 -7.60
N CYS A 42 -9.82 -5.27 -7.50
CA CYS A 42 -8.95 -5.40 -6.34
C CYS A 42 -7.66 -4.63 -6.58
N ALA A 43 -7.51 -3.46 -5.97
CA ALA A 43 -6.28 -2.68 -6.14
C ALA A 43 -5.02 -3.27 -5.45
N ASN A 44 -5.12 -4.44 -4.79
CA ASN A 44 -3.93 -5.24 -4.43
C ASN A 44 -3.48 -6.17 -5.56
N CYS A 45 -4.42 -6.61 -6.43
CA CYS A 45 -4.17 -7.52 -7.55
C CYS A 45 -4.00 -6.78 -8.87
N LYS A 46 -4.60 -5.59 -9.03
CA LYS A 46 -4.47 -4.73 -10.21
C LYS A 46 -3.01 -4.34 -10.53
N ALA A 47 -2.13 -4.38 -9.54
CA ALA A 47 -0.71 -4.09 -9.71
C ALA A 47 0.12 -5.30 -10.15
N ASP A 48 -0.50 -6.47 -10.32
CA ASP A 48 0.19 -7.71 -10.70
C ASP A 48 -0.19 -8.08 -12.13
N ASP A 49 0.67 -7.70 -13.07
CA ASP A 49 0.49 -7.94 -14.51
C ASP A 49 0.52 -9.44 -14.88
N SER A 50 0.88 -10.31 -13.92
CA SER A 50 0.92 -11.76 -14.12
C SER A 50 -0.38 -12.49 -13.79
N LEU A 51 -1.38 -11.78 -13.26
CA LEU A 51 -2.68 -12.35 -12.93
C LEU A 51 -3.65 -12.28 -14.12
N SER A 52 -4.47 -13.31 -14.28
CA SER A 52 -5.54 -13.33 -15.29
C SER A 52 -6.64 -12.31 -14.94
N PRO A 53 -7.40 -11.76 -15.91
CA PRO A 53 -8.50 -10.84 -15.63
C PRO A 53 -9.47 -11.33 -14.56
N ASN A 54 -9.79 -12.63 -14.55
CA ASN A 54 -10.67 -13.25 -13.54
C ASN A 54 -10.07 -13.27 -12.12
N GLU A 55 -8.75 -13.16 -11.99
CA GLU A 55 -8.05 -13.06 -10.70
C GLU A 55 -7.82 -11.61 -10.28
N ILE A 56 -8.01 -10.65 -11.18
CA ILE A 56 -7.90 -9.19 -10.93
C ILE A 56 -9.27 -8.61 -10.58
N ASP A 57 -10.31 -9.04 -11.29
CA ASP A 57 -11.67 -8.53 -11.20
C ASP A 57 -12.45 -9.19 -10.06
N HIS A 58 -12.12 -8.77 -8.83
CA HIS A 58 -12.83 -9.18 -7.63
C HIS A 58 -12.86 -8.05 -6.58
N VAL A 59 -13.82 -8.16 -5.66
CA VAL A 59 -13.93 -7.24 -4.52
C VAL A 59 -12.72 -7.42 -3.62
N ARG A 60 -12.13 -6.34 -3.11
CA ARG A 60 -10.87 -6.39 -2.34
C ARG A 60 -10.92 -7.23 -1.05
N ILE A 61 -12.11 -7.46 -0.50
CA ILE A 61 -12.34 -8.32 0.68
C ILE A 61 -12.62 -9.78 0.33
N SER A 62 -12.59 -10.14 -0.95
CA SER A 62 -12.82 -11.52 -1.40
C SER A 62 -11.83 -12.48 -0.76
N SER A 63 -12.34 -13.59 -0.22
CA SER A 63 -11.52 -14.68 0.30
C SER A 63 -10.67 -15.36 -0.77
N LYS A 64 -11.07 -15.23 -2.04
CA LYS A 64 -10.36 -15.77 -3.21
C LYS A 64 -9.25 -14.84 -3.72
N CYS A 65 -9.06 -13.67 -3.12
CA CYS A 65 -8.00 -12.74 -3.50
C CYS A 65 -6.61 -13.40 -3.35
N PRO A 66 -5.80 -13.52 -4.43
CA PRO A 66 -4.48 -14.14 -4.36
C PRO A 66 -3.57 -13.50 -3.31
N LYS A 67 -3.55 -12.16 -3.24
CA LYS A 67 -2.76 -11.42 -2.23
C LYS A 67 -3.24 -11.64 -0.79
N MET A 68 -4.55 -11.81 -0.58
CA MET A 68 -5.07 -12.18 0.74
C MET A 68 -4.62 -13.59 1.14
N ILE A 69 -4.66 -14.53 0.19
CA ILE A 69 -4.22 -15.91 0.41
C ILE A 69 -2.72 -15.95 0.74
N GLU A 70 -1.90 -15.23 -0.02
CA GLU A 70 -0.46 -15.05 0.28
C GLU A 70 -0.22 -14.49 1.68
N GLN A 71 -0.89 -13.37 2.02
CA GLN A 71 -0.73 -12.74 3.33
C GLN A 71 -1.15 -13.67 4.47
N LYS A 72 -2.20 -14.48 4.29
CA LYS A 72 -2.61 -15.49 5.27
C LYS A 72 -1.55 -16.56 5.46
N LYS A 73 -0.98 -17.09 4.37
CA LYS A 73 0.13 -18.06 4.43
C LYS A 73 1.34 -17.49 5.17
N ILE A 74 1.71 -16.24 4.90
CA ILE A 74 2.82 -15.56 5.61
C ILE A 74 2.51 -15.47 7.12
N ASN A 75 1.31 -15.03 7.49
CA ASN A 75 0.94 -14.93 8.92
C ASN A 75 0.92 -16.29 9.62
N ILE A 76 0.47 -17.34 8.92
CA ILE A 76 0.49 -18.72 9.41
C ILE A 76 1.94 -19.13 9.69
N GLN A 77 2.86 -18.93 8.72
CA GLN A 77 4.26 -19.29 8.92
C GLN A 77 4.93 -18.50 10.05
N MET A 78 4.70 -17.20 10.14
CA MET A 78 5.20 -16.39 11.26
C MET A 78 4.72 -16.94 12.61
N ALA A 79 3.46 -17.37 12.70
CA ALA A 79 2.88 -17.85 13.96
C ALA A 79 3.36 -19.26 14.35
N TYR A 80 3.43 -20.19 13.41
CA TYR A 80 3.80 -21.59 13.69
C TYR A 80 5.31 -21.78 13.83
N GLU A 81 6.11 -21.09 13.02
CA GLU A 81 7.57 -21.26 12.98
C GLU A 81 8.30 -20.17 13.76
N ASN A 82 7.58 -19.21 14.36
CA ASN A 82 8.13 -18.04 15.06
C ASN A 82 9.13 -17.25 14.20
N LEU A 83 8.84 -17.14 12.90
CA LEU A 83 9.68 -16.46 11.94
C LEU A 83 9.40 -14.95 11.91
N SER A 84 10.42 -14.18 11.56
CA SER A 84 10.21 -12.80 11.15
C SER A 84 9.42 -12.72 9.84
N PHE A 85 8.80 -11.57 9.59
CA PHE A 85 8.05 -11.34 8.34
C PHE A 85 8.90 -11.54 7.07
N VAL A 86 10.19 -11.18 7.13
CA VAL A 86 11.12 -11.29 5.99
C VAL A 86 11.38 -12.76 5.66
N GLU A 87 11.61 -13.58 6.68
CA GLU A 87 11.83 -15.02 6.54
C GLU A 87 10.57 -15.72 6.02
N ALA A 88 9.41 -15.43 6.62
CA ALA A 88 8.15 -16.00 6.19
C ALA A 88 7.77 -15.62 4.73
N ILE A 89 8.06 -14.38 4.30
CA ILE A 89 7.89 -13.99 2.89
C ILE A 89 8.79 -14.82 1.97
N ALA A 90 10.04 -15.03 2.35
CA ALA A 90 10.99 -15.77 1.52
C ALA A 90 10.56 -17.21 1.25
N LEU A 91 9.73 -17.79 2.14
CA LEU A 91 9.15 -19.13 1.98
C LEU A 91 7.87 -19.12 1.12
N VAL A 92 7.04 -18.09 1.23
CA VAL A 92 5.70 -18.05 0.59
C VAL A 92 5.76 -17.47 -0.82
N VAL A 93 6.56 -16.43 -1.03
CA VAL A 93 6.67 -15.76 -2.33
C VAL A 93 7.91 -16.31 -3.03
N PRO A 94 7.75 -17.07 -4.13
CA PRO A 94 8.90 -17.53 -4.89
C PRO A 94 9.69 -16.29 -5.31
N LYS A 95 11.00 -16.32 -5.08
CA LYS A 95 11.91 -15.28 -5.60
C LYS A 95 11.76 -15.30 -7.12
N LYS A 96 10.90 -14.45 -7.69
CA LYS A 96 11.04 -14.01 -9.08
C LYS A 96 12.52 -13.61 -9.17
N ASN A 97 13.25 -14.10 -10.16
CA ASN A 97 14.70 -13.91 -10.31
C ASN A 97 15.03 -12.40 -10.37
N ILE A 98 15.01 -11.72 -9.22
CA ILE A 98 15.59 -10.42 -9.03
C ILE A 98 17.06 -10.74 -9.12
N SER A 99 17.65 -10.46 -10.29
CA SER A 99 19.08 -10.46 -10.51
C SER A 99 19.75 -10.04 -9.20
N SER A 100 20.64 -10.90 -8.69
CA SER A 100 21.27 -10.87 -7.37
C SER A 100 22.03 -9.58 -7.03
N ASN A 101 21.88 -8.51 -7.81
CA ASN A 101 22.53 -7.21 -7.67
C ASN A 101 21.82 -6.20 -6.75
N ALA A 102 20.65 -6.49 -6.19
CA ALA A 102 20.02 -5.57 -5.23
C ALA A 102 20.72 -5.57 -3.83
N ASN A 103 21.50 -6.61 -3.52
CA ASN A 103 22.15 -6.76 -2.21
C ASN A 103 23.57 -6.17 -2.15
N THR A 104 24.14 -5.70 -3.26
CA THR A 104 25.49 -5.13 -3.31
C THR A 104 25.53 -3.60 -3.27
N VAL A 105 24.42 -2.90 -3.52
CA VAL A 105 24.44 -1.42 -3.64
C VAL A 105 24.22 -0.68 -2.31
N MET A 106 23.69 -1.35 -1.27
CA MET A 106 23.23 -0.66 -0.05
C MET A 106 23.98 -1.01 1.25
N LYS A 107 25.15 -1.66 1.19
CA LYS A 107 25.92 -2.02 2.40
C LYS A 107 27.13 -1.16 2.71
N THR A 108 27.56 -0.26 1.82
CA THR A 108 28.64 0.68 2.12
C THR A 108 28.08 2.07 2.40
N LYS A 109 28.63 2.73 3.41
CA LYS A 109 28.30 4.11 3.83
C LYS A 109 28.48 5.12 2.69
N GLU A 110 29.21 4.73 1.65
CA GLU A 110 29.62 5.53 0.50
C GLU A 110 28.50 5.71 -0.54
N ASN A 111 27.47 4.87 -0.54
CA ASN A 111 26.34 4.95 -1.50
C ASN A 111 25.04 5.51 -0.91
N PHE A 112 25.06 6.00 0.33
CA PHE A 112 23.92 6.75 0.86
C PHE A 112 23.94 8.17 0.29
N PRO A 113 22.91 8.60 -0.48
CA PRO A 113 22.86 9.97 -0.97
C PRO A 113 22.82 10.92 0.23
N THR A 114 23.79 11.83 0.31
CA THR A 114 23.81 12.89 1.30
C THR A 114 22.56 13.77 1.13
N LEU A 115 22.03 14.28 2.24
CA LEU A 115 20.80 15.11 2.27
C LEU A 115 20.87 16.34 1.34
N ASP A 116 22.08 16.76 0.96
CA ASP A 116 22.29 17.90 0.07
C ASP A 116 22.00 17.57 -1.40
N ASN A 117 22.21 16.32 -1.84
CA ASN A 117 21.90 15.89 -3.21
C ASN A 117 20.40 15.61 -3.44
N ALA A 118 19.59 15.52 -2.39
CA ALA A 118 18.15 15.34 -2.52
C ALA A 118 17.40 16.65 -2.88
N LYS A 119 18.02 17.82 -2.66
CA LYS A 119 17.40 19.13 -2.96
C LYS A 119 17.43 19.50 -4.43
N SER A 120 18.34 18.95 -5.23
CA SER A 120 18.52 19.29 -6.64
C SER A 120 17.51 18.62 -7.58
N LYS A 121 16.76 17.61 -7.13
CA LYS A 121 15.78 16.88 -7.97
C LYS A 121 14.32 17.25 -7.74
N ILE A 122 14.02 18.14 -6.79
CA ILE A 122 12.69 18.75 -6.66
C ILE A 122 12.67 20.00 -7.54
N ARG A 123 12.50 19.82 -8.86
CA ARG A 123 11.98 20.92 -9.69
C ARG A 123 10.58 21.23 -9.17
N ARG A 124 10.48 22.28 -8.35
CA ARG A 124 9.22 22.90 -7.95
C ARG A 124 8.50 23.31 -9.24
N VAL A 125 7.46 22.59 -9.62
CA VAL A 125 6.44 23.12 -10.52
C VAL A 125 5.72 24.20 -9.72
N SER A 126 6.19 25.44 -9.90
CA SER A 126 5.51 26.63 -9.45
C SER A 126 4.28 26.85 -10.32
N ASN A 127 3.10 26.42 -9.85
CA ASN A 127 1.85 27.02 -10.28
C ASN A 127 1.29 27.85 -9.13
N GLN A 128 1.46 29.14 -9.32
CA GLN A 128 1.00 30.22 -8.48
C GLN A 128 -0.43 30.54 -8.89
N SER A 129 -1.40 30.23 -8.03
CA SER A 129 -2.72 30.83 -8.12
C SER A 129 -3.40 30.84 -6.75
N ASN A 130 -3.34 32.03 -6.16
CA ASN A 130 -4.32 32.67 -5.27
C ASN A 130 -4.58 32.03 -3.90
N ARG A 131 -3.72 32.43 -2.95
CA ARG A 131 -4.08 32.50 -1.53
C ARG A 131 -5.06 33.65 -1.33
N THR A 132 -6.29 33.34 -0.94
CA THR A 132 -7.10 34.24 -0.12
C THR A 132 -7.10 33.76 1.32
N ASN A 133 -7.13 34.74 2.22
CA ASN A 133 -6.64 34.75 3.59
C ASN A 133 -7.67 34.24 4.61
N ILE A 134 -7.14 33.79 5.78
CA ILE A 134 -7.71 33.91 7.14
C ILE A 134 -8.96 33.03 7.43
N HIS A 135 -8.97 32.13 8.43
CA HIS A 135 -9.03 32.49 9.86
C HIS A 135 -8.54 31.34 10.76
N LYS A 136 -7.62 31.66 11.68
CA LYS A 136 -7.19 30.77 12.76
C LYS A 136 -8.35 30.64 13.76
N ARG A 137 -8.81 29.42 14.06
CA ARG A 137 -9.59 29.16 15.27
C ARG A 137 -8.79 28.28 16.22
N SER A 138 -8.62 28.83 17.41
CA SER A 138 -7.87 28.32 18.54
C SER A 138 -8.48 27.02 19.07
N CYS A 139 -7.64 26.01 19.33
CA CYS A 139 -7.98 24.87 20.17
C CYS A 139 -8.28 25.38 21.58
N LYS A 140 -9.45 25.06 22.12
CA LYS A 140 -9.67 24.98 23.57
C LYS A 140 -10.00 23.52 23.89
N TYR A 141 -9.17 22.96 24.78
CA TYR A 141 -9.42 21.70 25.46
C TYR A 141 -10.65 21.85 26.34
N LEU A 142 -11.60 20.91 26.23
CA LEU A 142 -12.35 20.31 27.33
C LEU A 142 -12.83 18.93 26.84
#